data_AF-A0A238BPR2-F1
#
_entry.id   AF-A0A238BPR2-F1
#
_cell.length_a   1.000
_cell.length_b   1.000
_cell.length_c   1.000
_cell.angle_alpha   90.00
_cell.angle_beta   90.00
_cell.angle_gamma   90.00
#
_symmetry.space_group_name_H-M   'P 1'
#
loop_
_entity.id
_entity.type
_entity.pdbx_description
1 polymer ?
#
loop_
_entity_poly.entity_id
_entity_poly.type
_entity_poly.pdbx_seq_one_letter_code
_entity_poly.pdbx_strand_id
1 'polypeptide(L)'
;MIKLCDFVTASPKVITCLKYEKGESGKIQSPNYPSPYNANANCRWVIEGPINSRIHITFDAFETEEYEDFVTILDGGPAENSSVVMAILSGSKKPETLISSTNLMVVRFSSDAQIQARGFEASWRAASVSCGGLLKAQPYGQTFTSPDYPKNYPNGVECVWKIDAHPGQLISLYVCSY
;
A
#
# COMPACT_ATOMS: atom_id res chain seq x y z
N MET A 1 -37.92 -20.84 -44.82
CA MET A 1 -37.44 -19.59 -44.21
C MET A 1 -37.13 -19.91 -42.75
N ILE A 2 -35.85 -20.13 -42.42
CA ILE A 2 -35.43 -20.51 -41.06
C ILE A 2 -35.11 -19.22 -40.32
N LYS A 3 -35.83 -18.93 -39.23
CA LYS A 3 -35.55 -17.81 -38.35
C LYS A 3 -34.58 -18.34 -37.28
N LEU A 4 -33.31 -17.96 -37.37
CA LEU A 4 -32.36 -18.15 -36.27
C LEU A 4 -32.78 -17.15 -35.18
N CYS A 5 -33.04 -17.66 -33.97
CA CYS A 5 -33.12 -16.80 -32.79
C CYS A 5 -31.68 -16.45 -32.42
N ASP A 6 -31.27 -15.22 -32.71
CA ASP A 6 -30.02 -14.68 -32.18
C ASP A 6 -30.12 -14.66 -30.64
N PHE A 7 -29.28 -15.44 -29.98
CA PHE A 7 -29.04 -15.28 -28.54
C PHE A 7 -28.30 -13.97 -28.34
N VAL A 8 -29.04 -12.90 -28.05
CA VAL A 8 -28.43 -11.66 -27.54
C VAL A 8 -28.06 -11.92 -26.08
N THR A 9 -26.83 -12.37 -25.82
CA THR A 9 -26.28 -12.39 -24.46
C THR A 9 -25.85 -10.97 -24.11
N ALA A 10 -26.45 -10.39 -23.07
CA ALA A 10 -25.95 -9.15 -22.50
C ALA A 10 -24.58 -9.42 -21.84
N SER A 11 -23.57 -8.62 -22.16
CA SER A 11 -22.28 -8.68 -21.46
C SER A 11 -22.48 -8.38 -19.96
N PRO A 12 -21.86 -9.14 -19.04
CA PRO A 12 -22.00 -8.87 -17.61
C PRO A 12 -21.56 -7.43 -17.32
N LYS A 13 -22.41 -6.68 -16.62
CA LYS A 13 -22.12 -5.30 -16.22
C LYS A 13 -21.08 -5.32 -15.10
N VAL A 14 -19.84 -5.01 -15.43
CA VAL A 14 -18.75 -4.90 -14.44
C VAL A 14 -18.96 -3.66 -13.58
N ILE A 15 -19.00 -3.83 -12.26
CA ILE A 15 -19.04 -2.71 -11.33
C ILE A 15 -17.63 -2.23 -11.07
N THR A 16 -17.27 -1.08 -11.64
CA THR A 16 -15.96 -0.47 -11.43
C THR A 16 -16.03 0.58 -10.34
N CYS A 17 -15.05 0.58 -9.45
CA CYS A 17 -14.85 1.68 -8.52
C CYS A 17 -13.37 2.06 -8.46
N LEU A 18 -13.06 3.33 -8.72
CA LEU A 18 -11.70 3.85 -8.63
C LEU A 18 -11.70 4.97 -7.61
N LYS A 19 -10.85 4.86 -6.59
CA LYS A 19 -10.70 5.89 -5.58
C LYS A 19 -9.22 6.17 -5.34
N TYR A 20 -8.93 7.43 -5.07
CA TYR A 20 -7.61 7.90 -4.70
C TYR A 20 -7.71 8.52 -3.31
N GLU A 21 -6.97 7.99 -2.36
CA GLU A 21 -6.97 8.33 -0.95
C GLU A 21 -5.62 8.95 -0.59
N LYS A 22 -5.62 10.22 -0.20
CA LYS A 22 -4.39 10.92 0.19
C LYS A 22 -4.51 11.48 1.59
N GLY A 23 -3.54 11.19 2.44
CA GLY A 23 -3.54 11.67 3.83
C GLY A 23 -2.71 10.80 4.77
N GLU A 24 -2.88 11.01 6.07
CA GLU A 24 -2.15 10.26 7.10
C GLU A 24 -2.88 8.99 7.54
N SER A 25 -4.18 8.89 7.29
CA SER A 25 -4.99 7.71 7.58
C SER A 25 -6.31 7.76 6.85
N GLY A 26 -6.98 6.61 6.77
CA GLY A 26 -8.31 6.51 6.19
C GLY A 26 -8.86 5.10 6.29
N LYS A 27 -9.99 4.89 5.63
CA LYS A 27 -10.66 3.58 5.51
C LYS A 27 -11.01 3.29 4.07
N ILE A 28 -10.93 2.02 3.69
CA ILE A 28 -11.44 1.50 2.43
C ILE A 28 -12.38 0.33 2.72
N GLN A 29 -13.40 0.19 1.90
CA GLN A 29 -14.46 -0.80 2.07
C GLN A 29 -14.83 -1.38 0.72
N SER A 30 -15.14 -2.68 0.67
CA SER A 30 -15.77 -3.27 -0.51
C SER A 30 -17.10 -2.58 -0.82
N PRO A 31 -17.56 -2.58 -2.08
CA PRO A 31 -18.88 -2.03 -2.42
C PRO A 31 -19.97 -2.59 -1.51
N ASN A 32 -20.90 -1.75 -1.09
CA ASN A 32 -22.05 -2.05 -0.25
C ASN A 32 -21.76 -2.51 1.19
N TYR A 33 -20.49 -2.65 1.60
CA TYR A 33 -20.16 -3.06 2.97
C TYR A 33 -20.91 -2.20 4.00
N PRO A 34 -21.58 -2.79 5.03
CA PRO A 34 -21.47 -4.20 5.47
C PRO A 34 -22.46 -5.17 4.81
N SER A 35 -23.19 -4.77 3.77
CA SER A 35 -23.97 -5.70 2.94
C SER A 35 -23.08 -6.39 1.91
N PRO A 36 -23.53 -7.52 1.32
CA PRO A 36 -22.73 -8.23 0.34
C PRO A 36 -22.30 -7.36 -0.85
N TYR A 37 -21.07 -7.58 -1.31
CA TYR A 37 -20.53 -6.86 -2.47
C TYR A 37 -21.25 -7.23 -3.77
N ASN A 38 -21.01 -6.47 -4.83
CA ASN A 38 -21.61 -6.75 -6.13
C ASN A 38 -20.88 -7.90 -6.85
N ALA A 39 -21.61 -8.69 -7.63
CA ALA A 39 -21.02 -9.58 -8.63
C ALA A 39 -20.26 -8.78 -9.70
N ASN A 40 -19.20 -9.37 -10.26
CA ASN A 40 -18.36 -8.78 -11.30
C ASN A 40 -17.80 -7.40 -10.89
N ALA A 41 -17.42 -7.24 -9.62
CA ALA A 41 -16.79 -6.02 -9.14
C ALA A 41 -15.33 -5.96 -9.59
N ASN A 42 -14.86 -4.78 -9.93
CA ASN A 42 -13.45 -4.49 -10.17
C ASN A 42 -13.14 -3.11 -9.59
N CYS A 43 -12.71 -3.13 -8.34
CA CYS A 43 -12.50 -1.97 -7.51
C CYS A 43 -11.03 -1.74 -7.23
N ARG A 44 -10.62 -0.49 -7.17
CA ARG A 44 -9.24 -0.07 -7.01
C ARG A 44 -9.13 1.17 -6.15
N TRP A 45 -8.29 1.09 -5.13
CA TRP A 45 -7.91 2.20 -4.27
C TRP A 45 -6.41 2.44 -4.41
N VAL A 46 -6.04 3.68 -4.72
CA VAL A 46 -4.65 4.16 -4.64
C VAL A 46 -4.52 4.97 -3.37
N ILE A 47 -3.65 4.53 -2.46
CA ILE A 47 -3.42 5.17 -1.17
C ILE A 47 -2.06 5.87 -1.23
N GLU A 48 -2.04 7.15 -0.88
CA GLU A 48 -0.83 7.99 -0.83
C GLU A 48 -0.69 8.68 0.53
N GLY A 49 0.36 8.31 1.25
CA GLY A 49 0.78 8.94 2.49
C GLY A 49 1.74 10.11 2.26
N PRO A 50 2.09 10.88 3.31
CA PRO A 50 3.15 11.88 3.24
C PRO A 50 4.48 11.29 2.76
N ILE A 51 5.33 12.14 2.18
CA ILE A 51 6.72 11.75 1.87
C ILE A 51 7.41 11.25 3.15
N ASN A 52 8.31 10.28 3.01
CA ASN A 52 8.99 9.62 4.12
C ASN A 52 8.02 8.92 5.07
N SER A 53 7.01 8.24 4.53
CA SER A 53 6.14 7.36 5.31
C SER A 53 5.95 6.02 4.63
N ARG A 54 5.47 5.03 5.38
CA ARG A 54 4.99 3.74 4.88
C ARG A 54 3.51 3.59 5.20
N ILE A 55 2.75 2.99 4.29
CA ILE A 55 1.33 2.68 4.50
C ILE A 55 1.24 1.35 5.26
N HIS A 56 0.62 1.41 6.44
CA HIS A 56 0.19 0.24 7.19
C HIS A 56 -1.29 0.04 6.92
N ILE A 57 -1.69 -1.11 6.37
CA ILE A 57 -3.08 -1.48 6.16
C ILE A 57 -3.47 -2.66 7.05
N THR A 58 -4.59 -2.52 7.73
CA THR A 58 -5.15 -3.53 8.64
C THR A 58 -6.60 -3.79 8.26
N PHE A 59 -6.95 -5.06 8.07
CA PHE A 59 -8.33 -5.47 7.80
C PHE A 59 -9.10 -5.61 9.12
N ASP A 60 -10.11 -4.75 9.30
CA ASP A 60 -10.99 -4.78 10.47
C ASP A 60 -12.02 -5.92 10.32
N ALA A 61 -12.53 -6.10 9.09
CA ALA A 61 -13.38 -7.21 8.66
C ALA A 61 -12.93 -7.73 7.29
N PHE A 62 -13.04 -9.05 7.07
CA PHE A 62 -12.66 -9.69 5.81
C PHE A 62 -13.47 -10.98 5.59
N GLU A 63 -14.29 -11.00 4.55
CA GLU A 63 -15.09 -12.15 4.15
C GLU A 63 -15.36 -12.07 2.64
N THR A 64 -14.62 -12.84 1.85
CA THR A 64 -14.84 -13.03 0.40
C THR A 64 -15.05 -14.50 0.08
N GLU A 65 -15.54 -14.81 -1.12
CA GLU A 65 -15.48 -16.18 -1.63
C GLU A 65 -14.02 -16.65 -1.70
N GLU A 66 -13.77 -17.87 -1.21
CA GLU A 66 -12.43 -18.44 -1.17
C GLU A 66 -12.01 -18.92 -2.56
N TYR A 67 -10.81 -18.55 -3.01
CA TYR A 67 -10.22 -18.92 -4.31
C TYR A 67 -10.90 -18.36 -5.58
N GLU A 68 -11.96 -17.58 -5.47
CA GLU A 68 -12.63 -16.94 -6.63
C GLU A 68 -12.58 -15.40 -6.53
N ASP A 69 -12.89 -14.86 -5.34
CA ASP A 69 -12.94 -13.42 -5.10
C ASP A 69 -11.72 -12.93 -4.32
N PHE A 70 -11.00 -11.96 -4.90
CA PHE A 70 -9.67 -11.60 -4.44
C PHE A 70 -9.53 -10.14 -4.04
N VAL A 71 -8.84 -9.92 -2.93
CA VAL A 71 -8.22 -8.64 -2.60
C VAL A 71 -6.72 -8.74 -2.85
N THR A 72 -6.24 -8.05 -3.87
CA THR A 72 -4.81 -7.95 -4.21
C THR A 72 -4.23 -6.66 -3.64
N ILE A 73 -3.15 -6.79 -2.87
CA ILE A 73 -2.38 -5.67 -2.34
C ILE A 73 -1.11 -5.53 -3.17
N LEU A 74 -0.89 -4.35 -3.74
CA LEU A 74 0.29 -4.02 -4.51
C LEU A 74 1.11 -2.95 -3.80
N ASP A 75 2.42 -3.18 -3.73
CA ASP A 75 3.41 -2.32 -3.10
C ASP A 75 4.16 -1.49 -4.14
N GLY A 76 4.32 -0.20 -3.87
CA GLY A 76 5.04 0.73 -4.74
C GLY A 76 4.11 1.71 -5.45
N GLY A 77 4.42 2.03 -6.71
CA GLY A 77 3.84 3.15 -7.44
C GLY A 77 2.32 3.09 -7.67
N PRO A 78 1.71 4.19 -8.13
CA PRO A 78 0.27 4.36 -8.19
C PRO A 78 -0.39 3.58 -9.33
N ALA A 79 0.35 2.79 -10.11
CA ALA A 79 -0.09 2.00 -11.25
C ALA A 79 0.47 0.57 -11.17
N GLU A 80 -0.26 -0.42 -11.74
CA GLU A 80 0.12 -1.84 -11.67
C GLU A 80 1.55 -2.10 -12.19
N ASN A 81 1.94 -1.44 -13.29
CA ASN A 81 3.27 -1.56 -13.89
C ASN A 81 4.41 -0.93 -13.06
N SER A 82 4.08 -0.17 -12.02
CA SER A 82 5.02 0.46 -11.10
C SER A 82 4.97 -0.15 -9.69
N SER A 83 4.26 -1.26 -9.54
CA SER A 83 3.99 -1.91 -8.26
C SER A 83 4.25 -3.41 -8.31
N VAL A 84 4.53 -4.01 -7.16
CA VAL A 84 4.75 -5.45 -7.01
C VAL A 84 3.62 -6.04 -6.17
N VAL A 85 3.11 -7.22 -6.54
CA VAL A 85 2.09 -7.91 -5.72
C VAL A 85 2.71 -8.32 -4.38
N MET A 86 2.18 -7.73 -3.30
CA MET A 86 2.57 -8.03 -1.93
C MET A 86 1.75 -9.18 -1.35
N ALA A 87 0.44 -9.20 -1.63
CA ALA A 87 -0.46 -10.23 -1.14
C ALA A 87 -1.66 -10.41 -2.09
N ILE A 88 -2.16 -11.64 -2.16
CA ILE A 88 -3.45 -12.00 -2.76
C ILE A 88 -4.25 -12.69 -1.67
N LEU A 89 -5.40 -12.12 -1.31
CA LEU A 89 -6.21 -12.53 -0.18
C LEU A 89 -7.58 -13.00 -0.67
N SER A 90 -8.11 -14.09 -0.09
CA SER A 90 -9.48 -14.57 -0.30
C SER A 90 -9.98 -15.32 0.92
N GLY A 91 -11.28 -15.64 0.97
CA GLY A 91 -11.91 -16.34 2.08
C GLY A 91 -12.21 -15.44 3.28
N SER A 92 -12.23 -16.01 4.48
CA SER A 92 -12.65 -15.33 5.72
C SER A 92 -11.53 -15.15 6.75
N LYS A 93 -10.31 -15.61 6.45
CA LYS A 93 -9.16 -15.45 7.34
C LYS A 93 -8.58 -14.04 7.19
N LYS A 94 -8.65 -13.25 8.25
CA LYS A 94 -8.01 -11.93 8.28
C LYS A 94 -6.48 -12.05 8.17
N PRO A 95 -5.83 -11.31 7.28
CA PRO A 95 -4.36 -11.27 7.21
C PRO A 95 -3.78 -10.48 8.39
N GLU A 96 -2.47 -10.64 8.60
CA GLU A 96 -1.72 -9.70 9.43
C GLU A 96 -1.63 -8.32 8.78
N THR A 97 -1.20 -7.31 9.54
CA THR A 97 -1.02 -5.96 9.00
C THR A 97 0.06 -5.97 7.93
N LEU A 98 -0.28 -5.42 6.76
CA LEU A 98 0.64 -5.29 5.63
C LEU A 98 1.24 -3.88 5.62
N ILE A 99 2.53 -3.80 5.33
CA ILE A 99 3.31 -2.55 5.39
C ILE A 99 3.99 -2.34 4.05
N SER A 100 3.65 -1.26 3.33
CA SER A 100 4.29 -0.92 2.05
C SER A 100 5.75 -0.56 2.23
N SER A 101 6.54 -0.70 1.15
CA SER A 101 7.93 -0.25 1.12
C SER A 101 8.06 1.26 0.87
N THR A 102 7.03 1.92 0.35
CA THR A 102 6.98 3.36 0.05
C THR A 102 5.77 4.03 0.70
N ASN A 103 5.57 5.34 0.48
CA ASN A 103 4.36 6.05 0.88
C ASN A 103 3.14 5.75 -0.01
N LEU A 104 3.25 4.81 -0.94
CA LEU A 104 2.20 4.42 -1.87
C LEU A 104 1.83 2.94 -1.69
N MET A 105 0.54 2.65 -1.78
CA MET A 105 -0.02 1.30 -1.78
C MET A 105 -1.27 1.27 -2.66
N VAL A 106 -1.45 0.19 -3.42
CA VAL A 106 -2.68 -0.04 -4.19
C VAL A 106 -3.41 -1.25 -3.64
N VAL A 107 -4.72 -1.10 -3.44
CA VAL A 107 -5.61 -2.21 -3.10
C VAL A 107 -6.55 -2.43 -4.27
N ARG A 108 -6.64 -3.66 -4.76
CA ARG A 108 -7.57 -4.06 -5.80
C ARG A 108 -8.49 -5.14 -5.26
N PHE A 109 -9.78 -5.01 -5.51
CA PHE A 109 -10.78 -6.01 -5.22
C PHE A 109 -11.45 -6.45 -6.52
N SER A 110 -11.48 -7.75 -6.78
CA SER A 110 -12.21 -8.33 -7.91
C SER A 110 -13.12 -9.44 -7.43
N SER A 111 -14.35 -9.46 -7.95
CA SER A 111 -15.28 -10.57 -7.77
C SER A 111 -15.78 -11.14 -9.09
N ASP A 112 -16.17 -12.40 -9.07
CA ASP A 112 -16.75 -13.10 -10.21
C ASP A 112 -18.29 -12.92 -10.28
N ALA A 113 -18.99 -13.71 -11.10
CA ALA A 113 -20.43 -13.59 -11.27
C ALA A 113 -21.25 -14.28 -10.16
N GLN A 114 -20.64 -15.08 -9.30
CA GLN A 114 -21.29 -15.95 -8.33
C GLN A 114 -20.87 -15.60 -6.90
N ILE A 115 -21.64 -16.12 -5.94
CA ILE A 115 -21.40 -16.10 -4.47
C ILE A 115 -20.79 -14.79 -3.93
N GLN A 116 -21.64 -13.91 -3.41
CA GLN A 116 -21.17 -12.70 -2.73
C GLN A 116 -21.23 -12.85 -1.21
N ALA A 117 -20.11 -12.54 -0.56
CA ALA A 117 -20.02 -12.46 0.89
C ALA A 117 -20.08 -10.99 1.37
N ARG A 118 -19.95 -10.78 2.69
CA ARG A 118 -20.02 -9.44 3.31
C ARG A 118 -18.96 -8.46 2.79
N GLY A 119 -17.84 -8.97 2.31
CA GLY A 119 -16.70 -8.18 1.85
C GLY A 119 -15.78 -7.76 2.97
N PHE A 120 -15.20 -6.58 2.86
CA PHE A 120 -14.15 -6.13 3.78
C PHE A 120 -14.29 -4.66 4.16
N GLU A 121 -13.77 -4.35 5.34
CA GLU A 121 -13.39 -3.01 5.76
C GLU A 121 -11.92 -3.07 6.19
N ALA A 122 -11.11 -2.16 5.67
CA ALA A 122 -9.72 -2.00 6.08
C ALA A 122 -9.43 -0.56 6.44
N SER A 123 -8.74 -0.38 7.56
CA SER A 123 -8.18 0.90 7.99
C SER A 123 -6.72 0.97 7.54
N TRP A 124 -6.29 2.14 7.07
CA TRP A 124 -4.90 2.39 6.73
C TRP A 124 -4.37 3.62 7.45
N ARG A 125 -3.07 3.63 7.71
CA ARG A 125 -2.34 4.79 8.26
C ARG A 125 -0.95 4.89 7.67
N ALA A 126 -0.48 6.12 7.50
CA ALA A 126 0.89 6.43 7.16
C ALA A 126 1.73 6.47 8.45
N ALA A 127 2.82 5.69 8.48
CA ALA A 127 3.80 5.72 9.55
C ALA A 127 5.07 6.38 9.04
N SER A 128 5.46 7.50 9.65
CA SER A 128 6.67 8.23 9.27
C SER A 128 7.93 7.37 9.44
N VAL A 129 8.80 7.39 8.44
CA VAL A 129 10.15 6.86 8.50
C VAL A 129 11.08 8.02 8.87
N SER A 130 11.59 8.01 10.09
CA SER A 130 12.51 9.05 10.55
C SER A 130 13.96 8.70 10.16
N CYS A 131 14.58 9.56 9.37
CA CYS A 131 16.02 9.56 9.12
C CYS A 131 16.51 10.99 8.81
N GLY A 132 17.82 11.20 8.87
CA GLY A 132 18.40 12.55 8.78
C GLY A 132 18.42 13.30 10.11
N GLY A 133 18.70 14.60 10.04
CA GLY A 133 18.73 15.48 11.21
C GLY A 133 19.91 16.47 11.20
N LEU A 134 19.94 17.35 12.20
CA LEU A 134 21.06 18.26 12.44
C LEU A 134 22.06 17.59 13.39
N LEU A 135 23.29 17.43 12.93
CA LEU A 135 24.43 16.97 13.72
C LEU A 135 25.32 18.18 14.01
N LYS A 136 25.60 18.46 15.27
CA LYS A 136 26.61 19.46 15.63
C LYS A 136 27.98 18.79 15.61
N ALA A 137 28.96 19.39 14.95
CA ALA A 137 30.32 18.88 14.93
C ALA A 137 30.88 18.82 16.35
N GLN A 138 31.38 17.64 16.73
CA GLN A 138 31.98 17.37 18.02
C GLN A 138 33.46 17.00 17.81
N PRO A 139 34.32 17.23 18.83
CA PRO A 139 35.72 16.78 18.77
C PRO A 139 35.87 15.25 18.82
N TYR A 140 34.81 14.52 19.16
CA TYR A 140 34.74 13.06 19.13
C TYR A 140 33.87 12.56 17.98
N GLY A 141 34.15 11.35 17.49
CA GLY A 141 33.42 10.72 16.40
C GLY A 141 31.93 10.54 16.73
N GLN A 142 31.08 10.81 15.74
CA GLN A 142 29.64 10.56 15.79
C GLN A 142 29.25 9.63 14.64
N THR A 143 28.26 8.78 14.87
CA THR A 143 27.74 7.85 13.86
C THR A 143 26.29 8.17 13.57
N PHE A 144 25.93 8.15 12.30
CA PHE A 144 24.55 8.14 11.83
C PHE A 144 24.41 7.02 10.81
N THR A 145 23.22 6.44 10.72
CA THR A 145 22.95 5.29 9.85
C THR A 145 21.74 5.57 8.98
N SER A 146 21.65 4.86 7.85
CA SER A 146 20.40 4.77 7.10
C SER A 146 19.28 4.21 8.00
N PRO A 147 18.01 4.55 7.72
CA PRO A 147 16.89 3.92 8.40
C PRO A 147 16.97 2.39 8.27
N ASP A 148 16.52 1.71 9.32
CA ASP A 148 16.49 0.26 9.47
C ASP A 148 17.85 -0.48 9.46
N TYR A 149 19.00 0.23 9.36
CA TYR A 149 20.34 -0.38 9.47
C TYR A 149 20.47 -1.26 10.75
N PRO A 150 21.00 -2.49 10.67
CA PRO A 150 21.75 -3.10 9.56
C PRO A 150 20.88 -3.80 8.49
N LYS A 151 19.56 -3.66 8.52
CA LYS A 151 18.67 -4.19 7.48
C LYS A 151 18.66 -3.28 6.26
N ASN A 152 18.01 -3.75 5.19
CA ASN A 152 17.78 -2.95 4.00
C ASN A 152 16.99 -1.68 4.34
N TYR A 153 17.45 -0.55 3.82
CA TYR A 153 16.73 0.72 3.94
C TYR A 153 15.40 0.65 3.18
N PRO A 154 14.37 1.39 3.62
CA PRO A 154 13.10 1.40 2.91
C PRO A 154 13.19 2.15 1.57
N ASN A 155 12.35 1.77 0.62
CA ASN A 155 12.30 2.39 -0.70
C ASN A 155 11.65 3.79 -0.63
N GLY A 156 12.10 4.71 -1.48
CA GLY A 156 11.46 6.03 -1.62
C GLY A 156 11.57 6.93 -0.39
N VAL A 157 12.50 6.64 0.54
CA VAL A 157 12.80 7.50 1.68
C VAL A 157 13.90 8.48 1.32
N GLU A 158 13.70 9.75 1.65
CA GLU A 158 14.65 10.83 1.52
C GLU A 158 15.23 11.21 2.89
N CYS A 159 16.52 10.96 3.08
CA CYS A 159 17.24 11.27 4.32
C CYS A 159 18.22 12.42 4.12
N VAL A 160 18.15 13.44 4.98
CA VAL A 160 19.06 14.60 4.93
C VAL A 160 19.73 14.80 6.29
N TRP A 161 21.05 14.61 6.33
CA TRP A 161 21.88 14.98 7.49
C TRP A 161 22.57 16.30 7.22
N LYS A 162 22.40 17.26 8.13
CA LYS A 162 23.09 18.55 8.11
C LYS A 162 24.14 18.55 9.21
N ILE A 163 25.41 18.74 8.87
CA ILE A 163 26.48 18.80 9.86
C ILE A 163 26.86 20.28 10.06
N ASP A 164 26.59 20.79 11.25
CA ASP A 164 26.87 22.17 11.65
C ASP A 164 28.19 22.24 12.40
N ALA A 165 29.16 22.96 11.84
CA ALA A 165 30.51 23.09 12.39
C ALA A 165 30.83 24.56 12.69
N HIS A 166 31.54 24.81 13.79
CA HIS A 166 31.99 26.16 14.11
C HIS A 166 32.98 26.66 13.06
N PRO A 167 33.06 27.98 12.83
CA PRO A 167 34.04 28.56 11.91
C PRO A 167 35.47 28.07 12.20
N GLY A 168 36.14 27.58 11.16
CA GLY A 168 37.50 27.02 11.26
C GLY A 168 37.59 25.55 11.66
N GLN A 169 36.47 24.87 11.95
CA GLN A 169 36.46 23.42 12.15
C GLN A 169 36.42 22.69 10.81
N LEU A 170 37.22 21.62 10.69
CA LEU A 170 37.15 20.68 9.57
C LEU A 170 36.30 19.48 9.96
N ILE A 171 35.49 19.00 9.01
CA ILE A 171 34.68 17.80 9.17
C ILE A 171 35.38 16.65 8.46
N SER A 172 35.63 15.57 9.18
CA SER A 172 36.09 14.30 8.63
C SER A 172 34.94 13.29 8.62
N LEU A 173 34.65 12.70 7.46
CA LEU A 173 33.64 11.65 7.29
C LEU A 173 34.32 10.33 6.96
N TYR A 174 33.87 9.27 7.63
CA TYR A 174 34.30 7.90 7.37
C TYR A 174 33.06 7.04 7.12
N VAL A 175 33.07 6.28 6.02
CA VAL A 175 32.01 5.32 5.72
C VAL A 175 32.41 3.98 6.32
N CYS A 176 31.64 3.52 7.31
CA CYS A 176 31.80 2.18 7.88
C CYS A 176 30.89 1.21 7.12
N SER A 177 31.45 0.34 6.28
CA SER A 177 30.73 -0.79 5.67
C SER A 177 31.15 -2.09 6.36
N TYR A 178 30.19 -2.93 6.73
CA TYR A 178 30.42 -4.33 7.12
C TYR A 178 29.97 -5.26 6.01
#